data_AF-A0A2V8NST6-F1
#
_entry.id   AF-A0A2V8NST6-F1
#
_cell.length_a   1.000
_cell.length_b   1.000
_cell.length_c   1.000
_cell.angle_alpha   90.00
_cell.angle_beta   90.00
_cell.angle_gamma   90.00
#
_symmetry.space_group_name_H-M   'P 1'
#
loop_
_entity.id
_entity.type
_entity.pdbx_description
1 polymer ?
#
loop_
_entity_poly.entity_id
_entity_poly.type
_entity_poly.pdbx_seq_one_letter_code
_entity_poly.pdbx_strand_id
1 'polypeptide(L)' 'MEEKTMAKRELAEYKAKLTSDSGVLRGKIPSPLVRELGGRPGDYLVFNSSGGKVTVSLSRSRGGAKKGAKGGKRK' A
#
# COMPACT_ATOMS: atom_id res chain seq x y z
N MET A 1 7.61 3.22 -35.67
CA MET A 1 6.85 3.39 -34.42
C MET A 1 7.09 2.12 -33.62
N GLU A 2 7.94 2.18 -32.60
CA GLU A 2 8.27 1.01 -31.76
C GLU A 2 7.08 0.69 -30.85
N GLU A 3 6.42 -0.41 -31.16
CA GLU A 3 5.43 -1.06 -30.31
C GLU A 3 6.17 -1.70 -29.14
N LYS A 4 6.18 -1.02 -27.98
CA LYS A 4 6.67 -1.58 -26.74
C LYS A 4 5.76 -2.73 -26.34
N THR A 5 6.24 -3.95 -26.57
CA THR A 5 5.72 -5.19 -26.01
C THR A 5 5.43 -5.00 -24.52
N MET A 6 4.15 -4.84 -24.17
CA MET A 6 3.71 -4.93 -22.79
C MET A 6 4.00 -6.37 -22.36
N ALA A 7 5.14 -6.55 -21.68
CA ALA A 7 5.48 -7.78 -21.00
C ALA A 7 4.26 -8.21 -20.19
N LYS A 8 3.68 -9.34 -20.61
CA LYS A 8 2.58 -10.04 -19.95
C LYS A 8 3.09 -10.41 -18.55
N ARG A 9 2.96 -9.48 -17.60
CA ARG A 9 3.22 -9.73 -16.18
C ARG A 9 2.24 -10.81 -15.79
N GLU A 10 2.72 -12.04 -15.68
CA GLU A 10 1.96 -13.13 -15.08
C GLU A 10 1.47 -12.62 -13.73
N LEU A 11 0.15 -12.62 -13.53
CA LEU A 11 -0.44 -12.17 -12.27
C LEU A 11 0.01 -13.12 -11.17
N ALA A 12 1.04 -12.73 -10.42
CA ALA A 12 1.50 -13.46 -9.26
C ALA A 12 0.41 -13.43 -8.19
N GLU A 13 -0.12 -14.60 -7.83
CA GLU A 13 -1.09 -14.73 -6.73
C GLU A 13 -0.33 -14.83 -5.40
N TYR A 14 -0.55 -13.87 -4.51
CA TYR A 14 0.03 -13.87 -3.18
C TYR A 14 -1.02 -14.24 -2.14
N LYS A 15 -0.78 -15.33 -1.41
CA LYS A 15 -1.64 -15.77 -0.30
C LYS A 15 -1.07 -15.32 1.03
N ALA A 16 -1.90 -14.69 1.86
CA ALA A 16 -1.57 -14.36 3.23
C ALA A 16 -2.24 -15.34 4.19
N LYS A 17 -1.51 -15.82 5.19
CA LYS A 17 -2.10 -16.60 6.29
C LYS A 17 -2.82 -15.64 7.23
N LEU A 18 -4.11 -15.84 7.39
CA LEU A 18 -4.92 -15.12 8.36
C LEU A 18 -4.89 -15.85 9.71
N THR A 19 -4.68 -15.11 10.78
CA THR A 19 -4.76 -15.57 12.15
C THR A 19 -5.89 -14.81 12.83
N SER A 20 -6.84 -15.54 13.44
CA SER A 20 -7.87 -14.96 14.27
C SER A 20 -7.36 -14.88 15.70
N ASP A 21 -7.22 -13.67 16.24
CA ASP A 21 -6.83 -13.43 17.63
C ASP A 21 -7.93 -12.60 18.29
N SER A 22 -8.64 -13.21 19.23
CA SER A 22 -9.69 -12.54 20.04
C SER A 22 -10.74 -11.78 19.21
N GLY A 23 -11.20 -12.37 18.10
CA GLY A 23 -12.20 -11.76 17.20
C GLY A 23 -11.63 -10.76 16.19
N VAL A 24 -10.33 -10.47 16.22
CA VAL A 24 -9.64 -9.65 15.22
C VAL A 24 -8.92 -10.55 14.22
N LEU A 25 -9.28 -10.44 12.94
CA LEU A 25 -8.53 -11.08 11.85
C LEU A 25 -7.25 -10.29 11.59
N ARG A 26 -6.11 -10.89 11.93
CA ARG A 26 -4.78 -10.35 11.63
C ARG A 26 -4.17 -11.12 10.46
N GLY A 27 -3.61 -10.40 9.50
CA GLY A 27 -2.88 -10.96 8.37
C GLY A 27 -1.59 -10.20 8.16
N LYS A 28 -0.51 -10.91 7.82
CA LYS A 28 0.72 -10.26 7.36
C LYS A 28 0.63 -10.09 5.84
N ILE A 29 0.88 -8.88 5.35
CA ILE A 29 0.98 -8.62 3.92
C ILE A 29 2.31 -9.21 3.44
N PRO A 30 2.31 -10.09 2.42
CA PRO A 30 3.54 -10.69 1.92
C PRO A 30 4.55 -9.63 1.47
N SER A 31 5.79 -9.74 1.95
CA SER A 31 6.85 -8.79 1.58
C SER A 31 7.14 -8.73 0.08
N PRO A 32 7.04 -9.82 -0.73
CA PRO A 32 7.23 -9.72 -2.18
C PRO A 32 6.20 -8.80 -2.83
N LEU A 33 4.93 -8.91 -2.43
CA LEU A 33 3.86 -8.05 -2.94
C LEU A 33 4.14 -6.57 -2.66
N VAL A 34 4.58 -6.23 -1.44
CA VAL A 34 4.94 -4.84 -1.10
C VAL A 34 6.07 -4.33 -1.98
N ARG A 35 7.08 -5.16 -2.26
CA ARG A 35 8.22 -4.79 -3.11
C ARG A 35 7.82 -4.62 -4.57
N GLU A 36 6.94 -5.46 -5.10
CA GLU A 36 6.42 -5.34 -6.47
C GLU A 36 5.55 -4.10 -6.66
N LEU A 37 4.78 -3.73 -5.64
CA LEU A 37 4.06 -2.46 -5.60
C LEU A 37 5.03 -1.26 -5.49
N GLY A 38 6.31 -1.48 -5.21
CA GLY A 38 7.35 -0.46 -5.09
C GLY A 38 7.43 0.18 -3.70
N GLY A 39 6.92 -0.50 -2.67
CA GLY A 39 6.85 -0.02 -1.30
C GLY A 39 8.21 0.02 -0.62
N ARG A 40 8.43 1.08 0.16
CA ARG A 40 9.62 1.31 0.97
C ARG A 40 9.27 1.42 2.45
N PRO A 41 10.23 1.18 3.36
CA PRO A 41 10.04 1.51 4.76
C PRO A 41 9.60 2.98 4.91
N GLY A 42 8.48 3.20 5.58
CA GLY A 42 7.89 4.53 5.78
C GLY A 42 6.73 4.88 4.84
N ASP A 43 6.48 4.08 3.80
CA ASP A 43 5.29 4.23 2.96
C ASP A 43 4.03 3.77 3.70
N TYR A 44 2.89 4.38 3.34
CA TYR A 44 1.58 4.05 3.87
C TYR A 44 0.84 3.11 2.93
N LEU A 45 0.13 2.15 3.51
CA LEU A 45 -0.84 1.35 2.79
C LEU A 45 -2.23 1.98 3.00
N VAL A 46 -2.88 2.32 1.89
CA VAL A 46 -4.25 2.83 1.87
C VAL A 46 -5.17 1.69 1.48
N PHE A 47 -6.11 1.38 2.37
CA PHE A 47 -7.11 0.34 2.17
C PHE A 47 -8.43 1.01 1.78
N ASN A 48 -8.94 0.70 0.60
CA ASN A 48 -10.26 1.14 0.17
C ASN A 48 -11.19 -0.08 0.12
N SER A 49 -12.28 -0.06 0.87
CA SER A 49 -13.27 -1.13 0.87
C SER A 49 -14.46 -0.73 0.01
N SER A 50 -14.75 -1.53 -1.01
CA SER A 50 -15.89 -1.32 -1.89
C SER A 50 -16.45 -2.67 -2.35
N GLY A 51 -17.76 -2.88 -2.16
CA GLY A 51 -18.46 -4.06 -2.67
C GLY A 51 -17.88 -5.41 -2.21
N GLY A 52 -17.45 -5.51 -0.95
CA GLY A 52 -16.88 -6.75 -0.40
C GLY A 52 -15.44 -7.05 -0.87
N LYS A 53 -14.84 -6.15 -1.66
CA LYS A 53 -13.43 -6.21 -2.04
C LYS A 53 -12.66 -5.10 -1.31
N VAL A 54 -11.41 -5.38 -0.96
CA VAL A 54 -10.49 -4.39 -0.42
C VAL A 54 -9.38 -4.19 -1.43
N THR A 55 -9.27 -2.98 -1.96
CA THR A 55 -8.15 -2.58 -2.81
C THR A 55 -7.11 -1.90 -1.94
N VAL A 56 -5.85 -2.32 -2.11
CA VAL A 56 -4.71 -1.77 -1.37
C VAL A 56 -3.83 -0.98 -2.33
N SER A 57 -3.43 0.21 -1.93
CA SER A 57 -2.51 1.05 -2.70
C SER A 57 -1.43 1.62 -1.79
N LEU A 58 -0.24 1.86 -2.36
CA LEU A 58 0.84 2.53 -1.65
C LEU A 58 0.69 4.04 -1.78
N SER A 59 0.94 4.75 -0.68
CA SER A 59 1.04 6.19 -0.64
C SER A 59 2.34 6.60 0.04
N ARG A 60 3.16 7.38 -0.67
CA ARG A 60 4.41 7.97 -0.13
C ARG A 60 4.15 9.18 0.76
N SER A 61 2.94 9.71 0.71
CA SER A 61 2.49 10.77 1.60
C SER A 61 1.55 10.16 2.62
N ARG A 62 1.74 10.47 3.91
CA ARG A 62 0.63 10.37 4.88
C ARG A 62 -0.48 11.21 4.27
N GLY A 63 -1.56 10.57 3.79
CA GLY A 63 -2.70 11.27 3.19
C GLY A 63 -2.97 12.56 3.98
N GLY A 64 -2.92 13.69 3.26
CA GLY A 64 -2.55 14.99 3.81
C GLY A 64 -3.21 15.33 5.15
N ALA A 65 -2.48 15.11 6.24
CA ALA A 65 -2.61 16.00 7.38
C ALA A 65 -2.07 17.35 6.89
N LYS A 66 -2.96 18.30 6.57
CA LYS A 66 -2.59 19.71 6.42
C LYS A 66 -1.67 20.05 7.59
N LYS A 67 -0.37 20.13 7.34
CA LYS A 67 0.56 20.75 8.27
C LYS A 67 0.18 22.22 8.23
N GLY A 68 -0.75 22.61 9.11
CA GLY A 68 -1.10 24.00 9.33
C GLY A 68 0.20 24.75 9.48
N ALA A 69 0.44 25.69 8.56
CA ALA A 69 1.56 26.59 8.63
C ALA A 69 1.41 27.39 9.94
N LYS A 70 2.08 26.94 11.00
CA LYS A 70 2.26 27.74 12.20
C LYS A 70 3.75 27.82 12.50
N GLY A 71 4.30 28.94 12.02
CA GLY A 71 5.18 29.81 12.80
C GLY A 71 6.43 29.17 13.38
N GLY A 72 7.57 29.51 12.79
CA GLY A 72 8.87 29.21 13.37
C GLY A 72 10.01 30.00 12.75
N LYS A 73 9.85 31.32 12.57
CA LYS A 73 10.98 32.21 12.37
C LYS A 73 11.75 32.27 13.70
N ARG A 74 12.99 31.78 13.74
CA ARG A 74 14.03 32.01 14.75
C ARG A 74 15.28 31.26 14.30
N LYS A 75 16.48 31.81 14.28
CA LYS A 75 17.05 33.16 14.26
C LYS A 75 18.46 32.89 13.70
#